data_AF-A0AAX6NJ18-F1
#
_entry.id   AF-A0AAX6NJ18-F1
#
_cell.length_a   1.000
_cell.length_b   1.000
_cell.length_c   1.000
_cell.angle_alpha   90.00
_cell.angle_beta   90.00
_cell.angle_gamma   90.00
#
_symmetry.space_group_name_H-M   'P 1'
#
loop_
_entity.id
_entity.type
_entity.pdbx_description
1 polymer ?
#
loop_
_entity_poly.entity_id
_entity_poly.type
_entity_poly.pdbx_seq_one_letter_code
_entity_poly.pdbx_strand_id
1 'polypeptide(L)' 'MAYYEKEEQETVVIYQPATKLWDIYTTVPKHINRLKSEAIATILEAETDAEGKTIALRLKTPKLPNSYVFNR' A
#
# COMPACT_ATOMS: atom_id res chain seq x y z
N MET A 1 -19.15 6.10 -0.78
CA MET A 1 -18.26 5.08 -1.36
C MET A 1 -16.88 5.30 -0.78
N ALA A 2 -16.27 4.35 -0.09
CA ALA A 2 -16.04 2.94 -0.44
C ALA A 2 -15.02 2.79 -1.58
N TYR A 3 -13.77 3.22 -1.32
CA TYR A 3 -12.61 3.09 -2.20
C TYR A 3 -12.74 3.81 -3.55
N TYR A 4 -11.60 4.04 -4.19
CA TYR A 4 -11.54 4.53 -5.57
C TYR A 4 -12.24 3.54 -6.50
N GLU A 5 -12.79 4.04 -7.61
CA GLU A 5 -13.35 3.18 -8.65
C GLU A 5 -12.27 2.22 -9.15
N LYS A 6 -12.66 1.01 -9.57
CA LYS A 6 -11.68 -0.03 -9.93
C LYS A 6 -10.69 0.43 -11.00
N GLU A 7 -11.12 1.32 -11.88
CA GLU A 7 -10.33 1.90 -12.97
C GLU A 7 -9.31 2.95 -12.48
N GLU A 8 -9.58 3.58 -11.33
CA GLU A 8 -8.71 4.57 -10.68
C GLU A 8 -7.78 3.94 -9.63
N GLN A 9 -8.03 2.68 -9.27
CA GLN A 9 -7.20 1.96 -8.31
C GLN A 9 -5.84 1.64 -8.90
N GLU A 10 -4.79 1.99 -8.17
CA GLU A 10 -3.42 1.77 -8.59
C GLU A 10 -2.54 1.27 -7.46
N THR A 11 -1.40 0.71 -7.84
CA THR A 11 -0.33 0.34 -6.92
C THR A 11 0.99 0.72 -7.55
N VAL A 12 1.70 1.63 -6.90
CA VAL A 12 2.98 2.15 -7.34
C VAL A 12 4.05 1.62 -6.40
N VAL A 13 5.07 1.00 -6.97
CA VAL A 13 6.20 0.43 -6.23
C VAL A 13 7.49 1.02 -6.77
N ILE A 14 8.23 1.72 -5.91
CA ILE A 14 9.46 2.42 -6.28
C ILE A 14 10.58 1.94 -5.37
N TYR A 15 11.68 1.48 -5.95
CA TYR A 15 12.90 1.25 -5.20
C TYR A 15 13.70 2.56 -5.09
N GLN A 16 14.05 2.97 -3.88
CA GLN A 16 14.88 4.15 -3.61
C GLN A 16 16.32 3.72 -3.31
N PRO A 17 17.28 3.85 -4.25
CA PRO A 17 18.65 3.34 -4.06
C PRO A 17 19.41 4.03 -2.92
N ALA A 18 19.12 5.31 -2.68
CA ALA A 18 19.77 6.10 -1.63
C ALA A 18 19.50 5.55 -0.22
N THR A 19 18.27 5.08 0.03
CA THR A 19 17.87 4.52 1.33
C THR A 19 17.84 2.99 1.33
N LYS A 20 17.95 2.35 0.16
CA LYS A 20 17.77 0.90 -0.04
C LYS A 20 16.40 0.40 0.44
N LEU A 21 15.38 1.24 0.32
CA LEU A 21 14.00 0.93 0.74
C LEU A 21 13.08 0.92 -0.47
N TRP A 22 12.05 0.08 -0.39
CA TRP A 22 10.91 0.12 -1.29
C TRP A 22 9.87 1.08 -0.72
N ASP A 23 9.46 2.05 -1.53
CA ASP A 23 8.35 2.97 -1.28
C ASP A 23 7.15 2.46 -2.07
N ILE A 24 6.09 2.10 -1.34
CA ILE A 24 4.90 1.47 -1.91
C ILE A 24 3.71 2.36 -1.58
N TYR A 25 3.00 2.77 -2.62
CA TYR A 25 1.74 3.47 -2.54
C TYR A 25 0.63 2.62 -3.17
N THR A 26 -0.51 2.51 -2.52
CA THR A 26 -1.64 1.76 -3.07
C THR A 26 -2.98 2.33 -2.63
N THR A 27 -3.90 2.39 -3.58
CA THR A 27 -5.34 2.65 -3.36
C THR A 27 -6.17 1.37 -3.51
N VAL A 28 -5.54 0.24 -3.83
CA VAL A 28 -6.20 -1.05 -4.01
C VAL A 28 -6.58 -1.63 -2.64
N PRO A 29 -7.87 -1.82 -2.34
CA PRO A 29 -8.37 -2.27 -1.04
C PRO A 29 -7.70 -3.53 -0.50
N LYS A 30 -7.48 -4.48 -1.42
CA LYS A 30 -6.92 -5.79 -1.14
C LYS A 30 -5.44 -5.69 -0.76
N HIS A 31 -4.70 -4.80 -1.41
CA HIS A 31 -3.29 -4.58 -1.11
C HIS A 31 -3.16 -3.85 0.22
N ILE A 32 -3.98 -2.82 0.47
CA ILE A 32 -4.03 -2.10 1.76
C ILE A 32 -4.18 -3.08 2.92
N ASN A 33 -5.18 -3.98 2.85
CA ASN A 33 -5.44 -4.94 3.92
C ASN A 33 -4.27 -5.90 4.16
N ARG A 34 -3.64 -6.40 3.10
CA ARG A 34 -2.48 -7.32 3.20
C ARG A 34 -1.24 -6.62 3.72
N LEU A 35 -0.93 -5.44 3.19
CA LEU A 35 0.24 -4.66 3.56
C LEU A 35 0.16 -4.15 5.01
N LYS A 36 -1.04 -3.82 5.51
CA LYS A 36 -1.25 -3.53 6.93
C LYS A 36 -1.02 -4.73 7.84
N SER A 37 -1.31 -5.94 7.37
CA SER A 37 -1.13 -7.16 8.16
C SER A 37 0.32 -7.63 8.22
N GLU A 38 1.16 -7.23 7.24
CA GLU A 38 2.57 -7.56 7.26
C GLU A 38 3.34 -6.63 8.22
N ALA A 39 3.79 -7.18 9.34
CA ALA A 39 4.54 -6.49 10.40
C ALA A 39 5.92 -5.92 9.97
N ILE A 40 6.25 -5.96 8.68
CA ILE A 40 7.56 -5.59 8.11
C ILE A 40 7.53 -4.16 7.53
N ALA A 41 6.34 -3.56 7.39
CA ALA A 41 6.16 -2.26 6.75
C ALA A 41 6.07 -1.10 7.75
N THR A 42 6.89 -0.07 7.57
CA THR A 42 6.69 1.22 8.24
C THR A 42 5.66 2.02 7.44
N ILE A 43 4.45 2.17 7.98
CA ILE A 43 3.42 3.01 7.38
C ILE A 43 3.86 4.47 7.49
N LEU A 44 3.92 5.16 6.34
CA LEU A 44 4.24 6.59 6.29
C LEU A 44 2.96 7.43 6.28
N GLU A 45 2.00 7.03 5.45
CA GLU A 45 0.75 7.75 5.25
C GLU A 45 -0.38 6.75 5.11
N ALA A 46 -1.51 7.05 5.74
CA ALA A 46 -2.74 6.30 5.58
C ALA A 46 -3.89 7.30 5.50
N GLU A 47 -4.57 7.32 4.36
CA GLU A 47 -5.74 8.16 4.16
C GLU A 47 -6.99 7.36 4.54
N THR A 48 -7.90 7.98 5.30
CA THR A 48 -9.15 7.35 5.73
C THR A 48 -10.37 8.13 5.25
N ASP A 49 -11.42 7.41 4.90
CA ASP A 49 -12.72 8.02 4.61
C ASP A 49 -13.44 8.50 5.89
N ALA A 50 -14.64 9.06 5.73
CA ALA A 50 -15.48 9.56 6.81
C ALA A 50 -15.92 8.48 7.82
N GLU A 51 -15.80 7.19 7.47
CA GLU A 51 -16.12 6.04 8.33
C GLU A 51 -14.87 5.47 9.01
N GLY A 52 -13.70 6.08 8.80
CA GLY A 52 -12.41 5.65 9.39
C GLY A 52 -11.74 4.50 8.65
N LYS A 53 -12.21 4.16 7.44
CA LYS A 53 -11.64 3.08 6.63
C LYS A 53 -10.51 3.59 5.77
N THR A 54 -9.37 2.89 5.77
CA THR A 54 -8.21 3.32 4.98
C THR A 54 -8.42 3.06 3.50
N ILE A 55 -8.40 4.14 2.73
CA ILE A 55 -8.64 4.16 1.27
C ILE A 55 -7.36 4.31 0.44
N ALA A 56 -6.29 4.81 1.05
CA ALA A 56 -4.95 4.84 0.46
C ALA A 56 -3.90 4.54 1.53
N LEU A 57 -2.82 3.86 1.14
CA LEU A 57 -1.74 3.49 2.04
C LEU A 57 -0.39 3.73 1.36
N ARG A 58 0.50 4.44 2.05
CA ARG A 58 1.90 4.58 1.71
C ARG A 58 2.78 3.98 2.80
N LEU A 59 3.75 3.17 2.41
CA LEU A 59 4.67 2.54 3.34
C LEU A 59 6.08 2.42 2.76
N LYS A 60 7.04 2.25 3.66
CA LYS A 60 8.40 1.84 3.30
C LYS A 60 8.75 0.50 3.92
N THR A 61 9.44 -0.32 3.15
CA THR A 61 9.94 -1.63 3.59
C THR A 61 11.33 -1.91 3.03
N PRO A 62 12.24 -2.53 3.80
CA PRO A 62 13.55 -2.95 3.30
C PRO A 62 13.46 -4.11 2.31
N LYS A 63 12.37 -4.89 2.34
CA LYS A 63 12.17 -6.05 1.47
C LYS A 63 10.89 -5.89 0.69
N LEU A 64 10.97 -6.08 -0.63
CA LEU A 64 9.79 -6.09 -1.50
C LEU A 64 8.82 -7.19 -1.02
N PRO A 65 7.53 -6.86 -0.78
CA PRO A 65 6.52 -7.85 -0.44
C PRO A 65 6.39 -8.88 -1.56
N ASN A 66 6.01 -10.10 -1.20
CA ASN A 66 5.85 -11.17 -2.16
C ASN A 66 4.77 -10.81 -3.20
N SER A 67 4.93 -11.28 -4.43
CA SER A 67 3.97 -11.03 -5.51
C SER A 67 2.54 -11.49 -5.19
N TYR A 68 2.33 -12.43 -4.27
CA TYR A 68 0.98 -12.79 -3.79
C TYR A 68 0.22 -11.60 -3.19
N VAL A 69 0.93 -10.60 -2.66
CA VAL A 69 0.33 -9.40 -2.08
C VAL A 69 -0.44 -8.63 -3.16
N PHE A 70 0.10 -8.60 -4.38
CA PHE A 70 -0.39 -7.79 -5.49
C PHE A 70 -1.19 -8.57 -6.55
N ASN A 71 -0.84 -9.82 -6.83
CA ASN A 71 -1.31 -10.52 -8.03
C ASN A 71 -2.45 -11.53 -7.81
N ARG A 72 -2.80 -11.83 -6.55
CA ARG A 72 -3.81 -12.85 -6.23
C ARG A 72 -5.07 -12.24 -5.68
#